data_AF-A0A9D7K8R3-F1
#
_entry.id   AF-A0A9D7K8R3-F1
#
_cell.length_a   1.000
_cell.length_b   1.000
_cell.length_c   1.000
_cell.angle_alpha   90.00
_cell.angle_beta   90.00
_cell.angle_gamma   90.00
#
_symmetry.space_group_name_H-M   'P 1'
#
loop_
_entity.id
_entity.type
_entity.pdbx_description
1 polymer ?
#
loop_
_entity_poly.entity_id
_entity_poly.type
_entity_poly.pdbx_seq_one_letter_code
_entity_poly.pdbx_strand_id
1 'polypeptide(L)'
;MATDYLMYFPNDILTKVDRATMSVSLEGREPLTDHRLIELAAQLPLKYKYDGSIGKLILKEIVHEYIPMSMMDRPKTGFSIPINKWLRNELSYLLEEYLNHDSLKES
;
A
#
# COMPACT_ATOMS: atom_id res chain seq x y z
N MET A 1 13.00 -3.38 -5.08
CA MET A 1 13.53 -3.34 -3.70
C MET A 1 14.21 -2.02 -3.38
N ALA A 2 15.34 -1.66 -4.03
CA ALA A 2 15.98 -0.35 -3.76
C ALA A 2 15.04 0.85 -4.00
N THR A 3 14.30 0.83 -5.12
CA THR A 3 13.27 1.86 -5.42
C THR A 3 12.16 1.91 -4.37
N ASP A 4 11.71 0.75 -3.88
CA ASP A 4 10.68 0.70 -2.85
C ASP A 4 11.16 1.41 -1.57
N TYR A 5 12.41 1.17 -1.19
CA TYR A 5 13.04 1.76 -0.01
C TYR A 5 13.29 3.26 -0.09
N LEU A 6 13.81 3.71 -1.22
CA LEU A 6 14.21 5.11 -1.38
C LEU A 6 13.04 6.01 -1.74
N MET A 7 12.00 5.45 -2.39
CA MET A 7 10.91 6.24 -2.94
C MET A 7 9.57 5.83 -2.34
N TYR A 8 9.13 4.60 -2.56
CA TYR A 8 7.75 4.22 -2.30
C TYR A 8 7.38 4.18 -0.81
N PHE A 9 8.25 3.63 0.02
CA PHE A 9 8.03 3.52 1.46
C PHE A 9 7.99 4.89 2.14
N PRO A 10 9.06 5.70 2.08
CA PRO A 10 9.09 6.98 2.79
C PRO A 10 8.14 8.02 2.19
N ASN A 11 7.92 8.03 0.87
CA ASN A 11 7.21 9.14 0.22
C ASN A 11 5.74 8.84 -0.11
N ASP A 12 5.26 7.62 0.13
CA ASP A 12 3.86 7.26 -0.12
C ASP A 12 3.30 6.46 1.07
N ILE A 13 3.58 5.16 1.14
CA ILE A 13 2.77 4.28 1.99
C ILE A 13 3.03 4.44 3.48
N LEU A 14 4.28 4.58 3.93
CA LEU A 14 4.59 4.68 5.36
C LEU A 14 4.20 6.05 5.90
N THR A 15 4.47 7.11 5.13
CA THR A 15 4.05 8.47 5.49
C THR A 15 2.53 8.57 5.66
N LYS A 16 1.75 7.89 4.80
CA LYS A 16 0.29 7.89 4.94
C LYS A 16 -0.17 7.20 6.22
N VAL A 17 0.40 6.04 6.54
CA VAL A 17 0.03 5.28 7.75
C VAL A 17 0.41 6.06 9.00
N ASP A 18 1.67 6.52 9.09
CA ASP A 18 2.18 7.26 10.24
C ASP A 18 1.33 8.50 10.55
N ARG A 19 1.08 9.36 9.54
CA ARG A 19 0.27 10.56 9.71
C ARG A 19 -1.17 10.25 10.12
N ALA A 20 -1.77 9.21 9.55
CA ALA A 20 -3.14 8.83 9.87
C ALA A 20 -3.24 8.30 11.30
N THR A 21 -2.35 7.41 11.72
CA THR A 21 -2.41 6.80 13.06
C THR A 21 -2.01 7.80 14.14
N MET A 22 -0.96 8.59 13.92
CA MET A 22 -0.50 9.60 14.89
C MET A 22 -1.49 10.75 15.08
N SER A 23 -2.35 11.03 14.09
CA SER A 23 -3.45 12.00 14.24
C SER A 23 -4.41 11.66 15.38
N VAL A 24 -4.44 10.39 15.79
CA VAL A 24 -5.23 9.86 16.89
C VAL A 24 -4.38 9.16 17.96
N SER A 25 -3.09 9.52 18.04
CA SER A 25 -2.13 8.96 19.03
C SER A 25 -1.98 7.43 18.99
N LEU A 26 -2.13 6.82 17.81
CA LEU A 26 -1.86 5.40 17.58
C LEU A 26 -0.50 5.20 16.90
N GLU A 27 0.31 4.30 17.44
CA GLU A 27 1.59 3.90 16.85
C GLU A 27 1.39 2.70 15.92
N GLY A 28 1.63 2.88 14.62
CA GLY A 28 1.70 1.79 13.64
C GLY A 28 3.02 1.03 13.75
N ARG A 29 2.99 -0.29 13.53
CA ARG A 29 4.20 -1.12 13.42
C ARG A 29 4.10 -1.96 12.16
N GLU A 30 5.19 -2.04 11.40
CA GLU A 30 5.27 -2.69 10.10
C GLU A 30 6.29 -3.85 10.14
N PRO A 31 5.91 -5.04 10.65
CA PRO A 31 6.85 -6.15 10.83
C PRO A 31 7.55 -6.60 9.55
N LEU A 32 6.89 -6.45 8.40
CA LEU A 32 7.47 -6.82 7.10
C LEU A 32 8.56 -5.86 6.62
N THR A 33 8.75 -4.71 7.29
CA THR A 33 9.82 -3.75 7.00
C THR A 33 11.01 -3.87 7.95
N ASP A 34 11.08 -4.91 8.79
CA ASP A 34 12.26 -5.19 9.60
C ASP A 34 13.51 -5.35 8.73
N HIS A 35 14.62 -4.69 9.11
CA HIS A 35 15.86 -4.70 8.33
C HIS A 35 16.40 -6.11 8.09
N ARG A 36 16.29 -7.02 9.07
CA ARG A 36 16.77 -8.40 8.95
C ARG A 36 15.98 -9.17 7.90
N LEU A 37 14.66 -8.97 7.89
CA LEU A 37 13.79 -9.62 6.92
C LEU A 37 14.06 -9.10 5.50
N ILE A 38 14.32 -7.81 5.36
CA ILE A 38 14.56 -7.23 4.05
C ILE A 38 15.95 -7.57 3.53
N GLU A 39 16.98 -7.54 4.36
CA GLU A 39 18.32 -7.98 3.99
C GLU A 39 18.28 -9.42 3.46
N LEU A 40 17.53 -10.30 4.14
CA LEU A 40 17.27 -11.65 3.65
C LEU A 40 16.51 -11.66 2.32
N ALA A 41 15.40 -10.92 2.22
CA ALA A 41 14.58 -10.87 1.00
C ALA A 41 15.34 -10.30 -0.22
N ALA A 42 16.31 -9.42 0.01
CA ALA A 42 17.18 -8.84 -1.00
C ALA A 42 18.11 -9.90 -1.61
N GLN A 43 18.62 -10.82 -0.79
CA GLN A 43 19.51 -11.90 -1.19
C GLN A 43 18.76 -13.11 -1.75
N LEU A 44 17.45 -13.22 -1.47
CA LEU A 44 16.63 -14.36 -1.87
C LEU A 44 16.53 -14.47 -3.41
N PRO A 45 16.83 -15.66 -4.00
CA PRO A 45 16.65 -15.89 -5.44
C PRO A 45 15.24 -15.58 -5.92
N LEU A 46 15.13 -15.03 -7.13
CA LEU A 46 13.84 -14.58 -7.69
C LEU A 46 12.78 -15.68 -7.73
N LYS A 47 13.18 -16.93 -7.97
CA LYS A 47 12.29 -18.10 -8.02
C LYS A 47 11.42 -18.31 -6.77
N TYR A 48 11.85 -17.81 -5.60
CA TYR A 48 11.07 -17.89 -4.36
C TYR A 48 10.09 -16.71 -4.20
N LYS A 49 10.22 -15.68 -5.03
CA LYS A 49 9.39 -14.47 -5.00
C LYS A 49 8.38 -14.45 -6.14
N TYR A 50 8.71 -15.06 -7.28
CA TYR A 50 7.94 -15.01 -8.51
C TYR A 50 8.23 -16.21 -9.43
N ASP A 51 7.18 -16.82 -10.00
CA ASP A 51 7.28 -17.98 -10.92
C ASP A 51 7.02 -17.63 -12.39
N GLY A 52 6.77 -16.36 -12.73
CA GLY A 52 6.35 -15.95 -14.06
C GLY A 52 4.87 -15.54 -14.16
N SER A 53 4.05 -15.86 -13.15
CA SER A 53 2.63 -15.52 -13.10
C SER A 53 2.16 -15.08 -11.72
N ILE A 54 2.69 -15.70 -10.66
CA ILE A 54 2.30 -15.50 -9.27
C ILE A 54 3.49 -14.90 -8.52
N GLY A 55 3.24 -13.75 -7.89
CA GLY A 55 4.18 -13.12 -6.96
C GLY A 55 3.94 -13.55 -5.52
N LYS A 56 4.88 -13.22 -4.64
CA LYS A 56 4.85 -13.51 -3.19
C LYS A 56 4.80 -15.01 -2.87
N LEU A 57 5.42 -15.87 -3.68
CA LEU A 57 5.36 -17.33 -3.53
C LEU A 57 5.72 -17.81 -2.12
N ILE A 58 6.92 -17.46 -1.63
CA ILE A 58 7.35 -17.87 -0.28
C ILE A 58 6.39 -17.38 0.82
N LEU A 59 5.80 -16.20 0.68
CA LEU A 59 4.82 -15.70 1.66
C LEU A 59 3.48 -16.44 1.55
N LYS A 60 3.07 -16.85 0.35
CA LYS A 60 1.88 -17.68 0.15
C LYS A 60 2.07 -19.07 0.75
N GLU A 61 3.23 -19.68 0.53
CA GLU A 61 3.56 -20.98 1.13
C GLU A 61 3.49 -20.90 2.66
N ILE A 62 4.20 -19.93 3.27
CA ILE A 62 4.22 -19.73 4.72
C ILE A 62 2.82 -19.45 5.26
N VAL A 63 2.02 -18.57 4.63
CA VAL A 63 0.70 -18.22 5.19
C VAL A 63 -0.25 -19.41 5.22
N HIS A 64 -0.10 -20.37 4.31
CA HIS A 64 -0.93 -21.58 4.27
C HIS A 64 -0.58 -22.62 5.34
N GLU A 65 0.55 -22.46 6.03
CA GLU A 65 0.82 -23.21 7.27
C GLU A 65 -0.09 -22.77 8.43
N TYR A 66 -0.63 -21.55 8.37
CA TYR A 66 -1.41 -20.95 9.47
C TYR A 66 -2.86 -20.62 9.09
N ILE A 67 -3.15 -20.34 7.82
CA ILE A 67 -4.45 -19.85 7.34
C ILE A 67 -4.92 -20.68 6.14
N PRO A 68 -6.17 -21.17 6.14
CA PRO A 68 -6.71 -21.95 5.03
C PRO A 68 -6.58 -21.26 3.66
N MET A 69 -6.24 -22.04 2.63
CA MET A 69 -6.11 -21.54 1.26
C MET A 69 -7.34 -20.77 0.78
N SER A 70 -8.55 -21.25 1.12
CA SER A 70 -9.82 -20.62 0.73
C SER A 70 -9.98 -19.17 1.19
N MET A 71 -9.24 -18.73 2.22
CA MET A 71 -9.30 -17.35 2.72
C MET A 71 -8.25 -16.44 2.11
N MET A 72 -7.10 -16.99 1.72
CA MET A 72 -5.91 -16.20 1.39
C MET A 72 -5.44 -16.34 -0.06
N ASP A 73 -5.89 -17.36 -0.79
CA ASP A 73 -5.53 -17.54 -2.20
C ASP A 73 -6.40 -16.65 -3.11
N ARG A 74 -6.05 -15.37 -3.10
CA ARG A 74 -6.68 -14.32 -3.89
C ARG A 74 -5.63 -13.46 -4.59
N PRO A 75 -6.00 -12.74 -5.68
CA PRO A 75 -5.10 -11.82 -6.33
C PRO A 75 -4.58 -10.72 -5.39
N LYS A 76 -3.36 -10.23 -5.63
CA LYS A 76 -2.80 -9.10 -4.88
C LYS A 76 -3.69 -7.87 -5.10
N THR A 77 -4.30 -7.38 -4.04
CA THR A 77 -5.05 -6.12 -4.05
C THR A 77 -4.22 -5.02 -3.39
N GLY A 78 -4.24 -3.82 -3.96
CA GLY A 78 -3.65 -2.63 -3.36
C GLY A 78 -4.53 -2.05 -2.24
N PHE A 79 -4.01 -1.03 -1.55
CA PHE A 79 -4.74 -0.26 -0.53
C PHE A 79 -5.35 1.02 -1.12
N SER A 80 -5.94 0.90 -2.31
CA SER A 80 -6.51 2.04 -3.02
C SER A 80 -7.83 2.43 -2.38
N ILE A 81 -7.99 3.71 -2.06
CA ILE A 81 -9.27 4.27 -1.65
C ILE A 81 -10.17 4.50 -2.88
N PRO A 82 -11.50 4.43 -2.74
CA PRO A 82 -12.43 4.64 -3.85
C PRO A 82 -12.61 6.14 -4.18
N ILE A 83 -11.50 6.85 -4.42
CA ILE A 83 -11.46 8.31 -4.58
C ILE A 83 -12.38 8.81 -5.70
N ASN A 84 -12.46 8.08 -6.81
CA ASN A 84 -13.33 8.43 -7.94
C ASN A 84 -14.81 8.38 -7.53
N LYS A 85 -15.21 7.38 -6.75
CA LYS A 85 -16.57 7.29 -6.23
C LYS A 85 -16.85 8.45 -5.28
N TRP A 86 -15.93 8.74 -4.36
CA TRP A 86 -16.13 9.82 -3.38
C TRP A 86 -16.22 11.19 -4.03
N LEU A 87 -15.28 11.54 -4.92
CA LEU A 87 -15.28 12.83 -5.60
C LEU A 87 -16.48 13.04 -6.53
N ARG A 88 -17.15 11.96 -6.96
CA ARG A 88 -18.39 12.05 -7.75
C ARG A 88 -19.66 12.09 -6.91
N ASN A 89 -19.58 11.79 -5.63
CA ASN A 89 -20.73 11.67 -4.75
C ASN A 89 -20.46 12.43 -3.44
N GLU A 90 -20.03 11.76 -2.38
CA GLU A 90 -20.00 12.29 -1.02
C GLU A 90 -19.07 13.50 -0.85
N LEU A 91 -18.04 13.61 -1.70
CA LEU A 91 -17.05 14.68 -1.71
C LEU A 91 -17.14 15.58 -2.96
N SER A 92 -18.24 15.52 -3.73
CA SER A 92 -18.37 16.33 -4.96
C SER A 92 -18.30 17.83 -4.69
N TYR A 93 -18.77 18.26 -3.51
CA TYR A 93 -18.72 19.66 -3.09
C TYR A 93 -17.31 20.24 -3.08
N LEU A 94 -16.26 19.43 -2.85
CA LEU A 94 -14.86 19.90 -2.90
C LEU A 94 -14.45 20.29 -4.34
N LEU A 95 -14.96 19.58 -5.35
CA LEU A 95 -14.67 19.92 -6.74
C LEU A 95 -15.39 21.22 -7.13
N GLU A 96 -16.64 21.38 -6.69
CA GLU A 96 -17.43 22.59 -6.94
C GLU A 96 -16.80 23.82 -6.25
N GLU A 97 -16.25 23.65 -5.05
CA GLU A 97 -15.61 24.72 -4.30
C GLU A 97 -14.26 25.13 -4.91
N TYR A 98 -13.38 24.16 -5.21
CA TYR A 98 -11.98 24.46 -5.57
C TYR A 98 -11.68 24.46 -7.08
N LEU A 99 -12.56 23.91 -7.92
CA LEU A 99 -12.36 23.82 -9.37
C LEU A 99 -13.44 24.57 -10.18
N ASN A 100 -14.16 25.50 -9.57
CA ASN A 100 -15.07 26.38 -10.31
C ASN A 100 -14.28 27.41 -11.15
N HIS A 101 -15.00 28.04 -12.08
CA HIS A 101 -14.42 28.93 -13.08
C HIS A 101 -13.78 30.20 -12.48
N ASP A 102 -14.28 30.66 -11.33
CA ASP A 102 -13.76 31.87 -10.68
C ASP A 102 -12.48 31.54 -9.90
N SER A 103 -12.45 30.45 -9.14
CA SER A 103 -11.25 29.95 -8.44
C SER A 103 -10.08 29.66 -9.39
N LEU A 104 -10.37 29.18 -10.60
CA LEU A 104 -9.35 28.89 -11.61
C LEU A 104 -8.76 30.15 -12.27
N LYS A 105 -9.47 31.28 -12.26
CA LYS A 105 -8.94 32.55 -12.79
C LYS A 105 -8.00 33.26 -11.82
N GLU A 106 -8.11 32.97 -10.53
CA GLU A 106 -7.33 33.61 -9.47
C GLU A 106 -6.05 32.84 -9.10
N SER A 107 -5.86 31.63 -9.63
CA SER A 107 -4.67 30.79 -9.44
C SER A 107 -3.59 31.07 -10.50
#